data_AF-A0AAU1BNX4-F1
#
_entry.id   AF-A0AAU1BNX4-F1
#
_cell.length_a   1.000
_cell.length_b   1.000
_cell.length_c   1.000
_cell.angle_alpha   90.00
_cell.angle_beta   90.00
_cell.angle_gamma   90.00
#
_symmetry.space_group_name_H-M   'P 1'
#
loop_
_entity.id
_entity.type
_entity.pdbx_description
1 polymer ?
#
loop_
_entity_poly.entity_id
_entity_poly.type
_entity_poly.pdbx_seq_one_letter_code
_entity_poly.pdbx_strand_id
1 'polypeptide(L)'
;MRDTSESHESESPEPGSREGESCGSESRGSGSRESESHGSSGEPRITLRGPAELADALPYLMGFHPTDSVVLVALHGESGRFGGRVRVGLPASPQEWSDIAEQLADCLVTGSERRGPRPDGIVVFLCQDPSSGGTGREVMDRLRPLAQRLRVACGGLDVPVLEALCISDGRYWSYCCPDTRCCPPEGNVLTLPGTSVMAAAATYAGVQVRGSLREMEERLAPWRTGAADEQEWALDAAAAEMFPRILSEGDRRTVADETLDLAARLMRRIAQAPAPARGTDALPAGGRGVATLLLGRNASDDLDDGLIAHDEAAAVILGLQDRTTRDWAAEWMEGPEAGPALRLWRALARRCVGPYGDHAAALLTLAGWVSWSTGDDPNARVAFSLALRADPDYRFAQLLHRACNGGLDPEELRVCLREERAARLAGDAVGAEESADPPARREARPEPRRKSTPSSRKSANSPHRHVSSGRPEPTRPKQAKVRDRVRRRGGEPVNREG
;
A
#
# COMPACT_ATOMS: atom_id res chain seq x y z
N MET A 1 13.23 -56.94 45.04
CA MET A 1 13.20 -58.21 44.30
C MET A 1 11.75 -58.61 44.21
N ARG A 2 11.15 -58.51 43.02
CA ARG A 2 9.72 -58.75 42.73
C ARG A 2 8.73 -57.76 43.38
N ASP A 3 7.53 -57.51 42.83
CA ASP A 3 7.05 -57.59 41.42
C ASP A 3 5.69 -56.86 41.31
N THR A 4 5.23 -56.60 40.07
CA THR A 4 3.81 -56.64 39.58
C THR A 4 2.73 -55.85 40.34
N SER A 5 2.05 -54.86 39.73
CA SER A 5 0.80 -55.03 38.93
C SER A 5 -0.49 -54.79 39.76
N GLU A 6 -1.68 -54.58 39.21
CA GLU A 6 -2.10 -54.32 37.82
C GLU A 6 -3.28 -53.34 37.78
N SER A 7 -3.56 -52.80 36.60
CA SER A 7 -4.76 -52.04 36.24
C SER A 7 -6.06 -52.85 36.33
N HIS A 8 -7.21 -52.19 36.56
CA HIS A 8 -8.25 -52.05 35.52
C HIS A 8 -9.43 -51.16 35.99
N GLU A 9 -9.95 -50.37 35.03
CA GLU A 9 -11.36 -50.07 34.69
C GLU A 9 -12.46 -49.88 35.77
N SER A 10 -13.60 -49.23 35.54
CA SER A 10 -14.13 -48.22 34.59
C SER A 10 -15.66 -48.35 34.70
N GLU A 11 -16.37 -47.45 35.38
CA GLU A 11 -17.83 -47.44 35.32
C GLU A 11 -18.42 -46.03 35.53
N SER A 12 -19.60 -45.81 34.96
CA SER A 12 -20.40 -44.57 34.90
C SER A 12 -21.78 -44.95 34.31
N PRO A 13 -22.86 -44.11 34.34
CA PRO A 13 -22.98 -42.75 34.87
C PRO A 13 -24.28 -42.50 35.70
N GLU A 14 -24.60 -41.22 35.97
CA GLU A 14 -25.96 -40.64 36.16
C GLU A 14 -26.84 -41.03 37.39
N PRO A 15 -27.94 -40.29 37.66
CA PRO A 15 -28.12 -38.84 37.57
C PRO A 15 -28.72 -38.22 38.86
N GLY A 16 -28.63 -36.88 39.00
CA GLY A 16 -29.24 -36.13 40.11
C GLY A 16 -29.86 -34.81 39.65
N SER A 17 -31.14 -34.83 39.30
CA SER A 17 -31.87 -33.66 38.78
C SER A 17 -32.34 -32.71 39.88
N ARG A 18 -32.34 -31.40 39.56
CA ARG A 18 -33.28 -30.41 40.12
C ARG A 18 -33.37 -29.18 39.23
N GLU A 19 -34.57 -28.89 38.78
CA GLU A 19 -34.92 -27.72 37.97
C GLU A 19 -35.08 -26.48 38.86
N GLY A 20 -35.04 -25.30 38.24
CA GLY A 20 -35.12 -24.02 38.95
C GLY A 20 -35.27 -22.85 37.98
N GLU A 21 -36.40 -22.79 37.26
CA GLU A 21 -36.71 -21.66 36.38
C GLU A 21 -36.86 -20.35 37.17
N SER A 22 -36.29 -19.27 36.62
CA SER A 22 -36.71 -17.91 36.93
C SER A 22 -36.46 -17.00 35.73
N CYS A 23 -37.51 -16.32 35.27
CA CYS A 23 -37.47 -15.40 34.13
C CYS A 23 -37.49 -13.95 34.65
N GLY A 24 -36.60 -13.09 34.16
CA GLY A 24 -36.55 -11.69 34.61
C GLY A 24 -35.64 -10.76 33.81
N SER A 25 -36.26 -9.76 33.18
CA SER A 25 -35.69 -8.49 32.68
C SER A 25 -34.51 -8.49 31.68
N GLU A 26 -34.79 -8.04 30.46
CA GLU A 26 -33.80 -7.36 29.62
C GLU A 26 -33.34 -6.04 30.28
N SER A 27 -32.06 -5.69 30.11
CA SER A 27 -31.53 -4.36 30.41
C SER A 27 -30.57 -3.93 29.30
N ARG A 28 -30.95 -2.92 28.51
CA ARG A 28 -30.15 -2.42 27.38
C ARG A 28 -29.02 -1.49 27.85
N GLY A 29 -27.88 -2.06 28.21
CA GLY A 29 -26.63 -1.32 28.44
C GLY A 29 -25.89 -1.06 27.12
N SER A 30 -25.66 0.21 26.77
CA SER A 30 -24.77 0.58 25.66
C SER A 30 -23.32 0.49 26.13
N GLY A 31 -22.67 -0.64 25.83
CA GLY A 31 -21.25 -0.86 26.11
C GLY A 31 -20.40 -0.64 24.86
N SER A 32 -19.46 0.31 24.93
CA SER A 32 -18.41 0.47 23.92
C SER A 32 -17.61 -0.84 23.80
N ARG A 33 -17.38 -1.32 22.57
CA ARG A 33 -16.48 -2.46 22.33
C ARG A 33 -15.03 -2.00 22.36
N GLU A 34 -14.47 -1.90 23.55
CA GLU A 34 -13.02 -1.87 23.73
C GLU A 34 -12.45 -3.20 23.19
N SER A 35 -11.45 -3.14 22.31
CA SER A 35 -10.86 -4.34 21.70
C SER A 35 -9.87 -5.01 22.64
N GLU A 36 -10.37 -5.68 23.67
CA GLU A 36 -9.58 -6.60 24.49
C GLU A 36 -9.03 -7.72 23.60
N SER A 37 -7.74 -7.68 23.28
CA SER A 37 -7.06 -8.69 22.46
C SER A 37 -6.77 -9.97 23.26
N HIS A 38 -7.83 -10.61 23.75
CA HIS A 38 -7.77 -11.95 24.34
C HIS A 38 -7.45 -12.96 23.24
N GLY A 39 -6.16 -13.26 23.07
CA GLY A 39 -5.67 -14.27 22.14
C GLY A 39 -6.34 -15.62 22.40
N SER A 40 -6.99 -16.17 21.38
CA SER A 40 -7.75 -17.41 21.48
C SER A 40 -6.86 -18.57 21.92
N SER A 41 -7.34 -19.38 22.88
CA SER A 41 -6.58 -20.48 23.50
C SER A 41 -6.45 -21.72 22.60
N GLY A 42 -6.25 -21.51 21.30
CA GLY A 42 -6.06 -22.54 20.26
C GLY A 42 -5.06 -22.16 19.16
N GLU A 43 -4.48 -20.96 19.17
CA GLU A 43 -3.48 -20.57 18.17
C GLU A 43 -2.15 -21.34 18.36
N PRO A 44 -1.52 -21.86 17.28
CA PRO A 44 -0.32 -22.67 17.37
C PRO A 44 0.91 -21.85 17.81
N ARG A 45 1.31 -21.98 19.08
CA ARG A 45 2.49 -21.32 19.64
C ARG A 45 3.81 -21.93 19.14
N ILE A 46 4.35 -21.35 18.07
CA ILE A 46 5.71 -21.63 17.59
C ILE A 46 6.72 -21.10 18.62
N THR A 47 7.77 -21.86 18.92
CA THR A 47 8.87 -21.45 19.81
C THR A 47 10.19 -21.58 19.06
N LEU A 48 10.86 -20.46 18.81
CA LEU A 48 12.14 -20.42 18.09
C LEU A 48 13.29 -20.59 19.08
N ARG A 49 14.21 -21.52 18.81
CA ARG A 49 15.21 -22.02 19.77
C ARG A 49 16.64 -21.57 19.48
N GLY A 50 16.89 -20.82 18.41
CA GLY A 50 18.23 -20.31 18.11
C GLY A 50 18.33 -19.49 16.81
N PRO A 51 19.56 -19.06 16.46
CA PRO A 51 19.82 -18.11 15.36
C PRO A 51 19.26 -18.53 14.00
N ALA A 52 19.36 -19.82 13.65
CA ALA A 52 18.80 -20.35 12.40
C ALA A 52 17.29 -20.13 12.29
N GLU A 53 16.56 -20.45 13.37
CA GLU A 53 15.10 -20.35 13.44
C GLU A 53 14.65 -18.88 13.53
N LEU A 54 15.45 -17.99 14.14
CA LEU A 54 15.21 -16.54 14.14
C LEU A 54 15.38 -15.95 12.73
N ALA A 55 16.43 -16.32 11.99
CA ALA A 55 16.68 -15.83 10.65
C ALA A 55 15.65 -16.34 9.63
N ASP A 56 15.31 -17.64 9.70
CA ASP A 56 14.25 -18.27 8.90
C ASP A 56 12.87 -17.66 9.18
N ALA A 57 12.58 -17.27 10.43
CA ALA A 57 11.30 -16.68 10.79
C ALA A 57 11.11 -15.24 10.28
N LEU A 58 12.19 -14.50 10.02
CA LEU A 58 12.12 -13.06 9.73
C LEU A 58 11.18 -12.69 8.56
N PRO A 59 11.17 -13.38 7.40
CA PRO A 59 10.25 -13.04 6.31
C PRO A 59 8.77 -13.23 6.69
N TYR A 60 8.47 -14.22 7.52
CA TYR A 60 7.11 -14.49 8.02
C TYR A 60 6.65 -13.45 9.06
N LEU A 61 7.57 -12.86 9.82
CA LEU A 61 7.29 -11.74 10.75
C LEU A 61 7.07 -10.40 10.03
N MET A 62 7.57 -10.28 8.79
CA MET A 62 7.52 -9.08 7.94
C MET A 62 6.44 -9.14 6.84
N GLY A 63 6.06 -10.33 6.36
CA GLY A 63 5.20 -10.52 5.19
C GLY A 63 5.94 -10.41 3.85
N PHE A 64 7.26 -10.23 3.86
CA PHE A 64 8.15 -10.13 2.69
C PHE A 64 9.58 -10.45 3.11
N HIS A 65 10.48 -10.73 2.15
CA HIS A 65 11.89 -10.93 2.48
C HIS A 65 12.61 -9.58 2.60
N PRO A 66 13.12 -9.19 3.78
CA PRO A 66 13.82 -7.91 3.92
C PRO A 66 15.19 -7.95 3.23
N THR A 67 15.45 -6.95 2.40
CA THR A 67 16.75 -6.71 1.73
C THR A 67 17.12 -5.24 1.95
N ASP A 68 18.41 -4.93 1.95
CA ASP A 68 18.96 -3.60 2.24
C ASP A 68 18.29 -2.92 3.45
N SER A 69 18.19 -3.65 4.57
CA SER A 69 17.34 -3.29 5.71
C SER A 69 17.94 -3.57 7.08
N VAL A 70 17.62 -2.70 8.04
CA VAL A 70 17.78 -2.93 9.48
C VAL A 70 16.40 -3.27 10.05
N VAL A 71 16.30 -4.34 10.84
CA VAL A 71 15.07 -4.71 11.56
C VAL A 71 15.38 -4.93 13.04
N LEU A 72 14.62 -4.30 13.93
CA LEU A 72 14.63 -4.57 15.36
C LEU A 72 13.27 -5.17 15.76
N VAL A 73 13.30 -6.23 16.56
CA VAL A 73 12.12 -6.91 17.08
C VAL A 73 12.20 -6.98 18.61
N ALA A 74 11.22 -6.41 19.29
CA ALA A 74 11.12 -6.44 20.74
C ALA A 74 10.59 -7.79 21.25
N LEU A 75 11.11 -8.24 22.39
CA LEU A 75 10.73 -9.47 23.10
C LEU A 75 10.10 -9.12 24.45
N HIS A 76 9.05 -9.84 24.84
CA HIS A 76 8.31 -9.59 26.09
C HIS A 76 8.00 -10.88 26.86
N GLY A 77 8.15 -10.81 28.18
CA GLY A 77 7.95 -11.88 29.14
C GLY A 77 9.02 -12.99 29.08
N GLU A 78 9.04 -13.85 30.11
CA GLU A 78 10.01 -14.94 30.29
C GLU A 78 10.15 -15.90 29.08
N SER A 79 9.11 -15.99 28.24
CA SER A 79 9.10 -16.83 27.03
C SER A 79 9.51 -16.09 25.75
N GLY A 80 10.01 -14.85 25.83
CA GLY A 80 10.57 -14.10 24.72
C GLY A 80 9.58 -13.86 23.58
N ARG A 81 8.35 -13.44 23.88
CA ARG A 81 7.31 -13.25 22.84
C ARG A 81 7.62 -12.02 21.98
N PHE A 82 7.66 -12.20 20.66
CA PHE A 82 7.74 -11.09 19.71
C PHE A 82 6.59 -10.09 19.92
N GLY A 83 6.92 -8.82 20.10
CA GLY A 83 5.96 -7.71 20.17
C GLY A 83 6.22 -6.68 19.07
N GLY A 84 6.50 -5.44 19.47
CA GLY A 84 6.80 -4.33 18.57
C GLY A 84 7.95 -4.62 17.60
N ARG A 85 7.86 -4.07 16.39
CA ARG A 85 8.85 -4.22 15.32
C ARG A 85 9.11 -2.86 14.67
N VAL A 86 10.38 -2.56 14.37
CA VAL A 86 10.80 -1.36 13.64
C VAL A 86 11.73 -1.80 12.50
N ARG A 87 11.51 -1.29 11.30
CA ARG A 87 12.31 -1.58 10.10
C ARG A 87 12.61 -0.30 9.33
N VAL A 88 13.86 -0.15 8.88
CA VAL A 88 14.29 0.92 7.96
C VAL A 88 15.17 0.33 6.86
N GLY A 89 15.48 1.13 5.84
CA GLY A 89 16.55 0.81 4.88
C GLY A 89 17.93 0.92 5.53
N LEU A 90 18.92 0.21 5.00
CA LEU A 90 20.31 0.32 5.44
C LEU A 90 20.92 1.65 4.95
N PRO A 91 21.37 2.55 5.85
CA PRO A 91 22.03 3.79 5.46
C PRO A 91 23.36 3.53 4.76
N ALA A 92 23.51 4.10 3.55
CA ALA A 92 24.71 3.95 2.72
C ALA A 92 25.95 4.64 3.32
N SER A 93 25.75 5.61 4.21
CA SER A 93 26.77 6.45 4.85
C SER A 93 27.12 5.93 6.25
N PRO A 94 28.35 5.45 6.51
CA PRO A 94 28.79 4.98 7.84
C PRO A 94 28.78 6.05 8.95
N GLN A 95 28.62 7.32 8.56
CA GLN A 95 28.50 8.48 9.45
C GLN A 95 27.12 8.50 10.12
N GLU A 96 26.05 8.16 9.39
CA GLU A 96 24.65 8.15 9.89
C GLU A 96 24.35 6.97 10.84
N TRP A 97 25.26 5.99 10.92
CA TRP A 97 25.05 4.73 11.64
C TRP A 97 24.91 4.88 13.17
N SER A 98 25.36 5.99 13.76
CA SER A 98 25.16 6.29 15.19
C SER A 98 23.74 6.79 15.43
N ASP A 99 23.38 7.91 14.80
CA ASP A 99 22.11 8.61 14.92
C ASP A 99 20.93 7.66 14.61
N ILE A 100 21.05 6.86 13.55
CA ILE A 100 20.04 5.86 13.17
C ILE A 100 19.96 4.72 14.19
N ALA A 101 21.08 4.29 14.79
CA ALA A 101 21.04 3.24 15.82
C ALA A 101 20.33 3.72 17.10
N GLU A 102 20.59 4.96 17.52
CA GLU A 102 19.93 5.60 18.66
C GLU A 102 18.43 5.83 18.38
N GLN A 103 18.09 6.39 17.21
CA GLN A 103 16.69 6.62 16.82
C GLN A 103 15.88 5.32 16.71
N LEU A 104 16.47 4.25 16.17
CA LEU A 104 15.80 2.94 16.07
C LEU A 104 15.54 2.31 17.44
N ALA A 105 16.50 2.43 18.36
CA ALA A 105 16.37 1.92 19.72
C ALA A 105 15.25 2.66 20.47
N ASP A 106 15.27 4.00 20.48
CA ASP A 106 14.21 4.80 21.12
C ASP A 106 12.84 4.53 20.49
N CYS A 107 12.72 4.57 19.16
CA CYS A 107 11.43 4.34 18.49
C CYS A 107 10.82 2.97 18.81
N LEU A 108 11.64 1.94 19.03
CA LEU A 108 11.15 0.62 19.44
C LEU A 108 10.79 0.59 20.94
N VAL A 109 11.64 1.10 21.82
CA VAL A 109 11.40 1.09 23.28
C VAL A 109 10.22 1.99 23.65
N THR A 110 10.30 3.29 23.34
CA THR A 110 9.24 4.28 23.52
C THR A 110 7.97 3.89 22.76
N GLY A 111 8.09 3.21 21.61
CA GLY A 111 6.95 2.67 20.87
C GLY A 111 6.27 1.49 21.57
N SER A 112 7.01 0.65 22.28
CA SER A 112 6.48 -0.52 22.99
C SER A 112 5.84 -0.14 24.32
N GLU A 113 6.46 0.78 25.07
CA GLU A 113 5.92 1.33 26.33
C GLU A 113 4.56 2.04 26.16
N ARG A 114 4.26 2.57 24.96
CA ARG A 114 2.94 3.14 24.63
C ARG A 114 1.84 2.09 24.42
N ARG A 115 2.19 0.80 24.34
CA ARG A 115 1.28 -0.31 24.00
C ARG A 115 1.32 -1.46 25.01
N GLY A 116 2.14 -1.37 26.05
CA GLY A 116 2.41 -2.46 26.98
C GLY A 116 3.65 -2.19 27.83
N PRO A 117 4.24 -3.21 28.45
CA PRO A 117 5.50 -3.06 29.19
C PRO A 117 6.68 -2.71 28.27
N ARG A 118 7.76 -2.21 28.86
CA ARG A 118 9.08 -2.10 28.22
C ARG A 118 9.54 -3.50 27.74
N PRO A 119 10.24 -3.62 26.60
CA PRO A 119 10.77 -4.91 26.15
C PRO A 119 11.80 -5.47 27.12
N ASP A 120 11.73 -6.77 27.39
CA ASP A 120 12.73 -7.51 28.18
C ASP A 120 14.02 -7.79 27.38
N GLY A 121 13.95 -7.64 26.05
CA GLY A 121 15.10 -7.75 25.16
C GLY A 121 14.75 -7.44 23.70
N ILE A 122 15.76 -7.36 22.84
CA ILE A 122 15.63 -7.09 21.41
C ILE A 122 16.41 -8.13 20.58
N VAL A 123 15.86 -8.50 19.42
CA VAL A 123 16.61 -9.16 18.34
C VAL A 123 16.85 -8.16 17.21
N VAL A 124 18.09 -8.10 16.73
CA VAL A 124 18.52 -7.26 15.60
C VAL A 124 18.76 -8.13 14.36
N PHE A 125 18.30 -7.69 13.20
CA PHE A 125 18.62 -8.29 11.91
C PHE A 125 19.14 -7.22 10.95
N LEU A 126 20.29 -7.50 10.33
CA LEU A 126 20.90 -6.68 9.28
C LEU A 126 20.87 -7.50 7.98
N CYS A 127 20.02 -7.11 7.04
CA CYS A 127 19.69 -7.91 5.86
C CYS A 127 20.16 -7.18 4.60
N GLN A 128 21.14 -7.72 3.88
CA GLN A 128 21.71 -7.11 2.68
C GLN A 128 22.48 -8.15 1.87
N ASP A 129 22.20 -8.26 0.58
CA ASP A 129 22.97 -9.13 -0.32
C ASP A 129 24.23 -8.40 -0.85
N PRO A 130 25.30 -9.13 -1.23
CA PRO A 130 26.49 -8.51 -1.77
C PRO A 130 26.23 -7.83 -3.11
N SER A 131 26.97 -6.75 -3.38
CA SER A 131 27.09 -6.17 -4.73
C SER A 131 27.80 -7.15 -5.66
N SER A 132 27.56 -7.06 -6.98
CA SER A 132 28.09 -7.99 -7.98
C SER A 132 29.60 -8.23 -7.85
N GLY A 133 29.99 -9.46 -7.49
CA GLY A 133 31.39 -9.87 -7.30
C GLY A 133 31.89 -9.88 -5.86
N GLY A 134 31.12 -9.33 -4.90
CA GLY A 134 31.37 -9.48 -3.47
C GLY A 134 30.73 -10.72 -2.84
N THR A 135 30.92 -10.91 -1.55
CA THR A 135 30.47 -12.05 -0.75
C THR A 135 29.67 -11.61 0.48
N GLY A 136 28.77 -12.47 0.98
CA GLY A 136 28.00 -12.17 2.20
C GLY A 136 28.87 -11.98 3.46
N ARG A 137 30.08 -12.54 3.49
CA ARG A 137 31.07 -12.31 4.55
C ARG A 137 31.56 -10.86 4.57
N GLU A 138 31.84 -10.26 3.41
CA GLU A 138 32.27 -8.86 3.32
C GLU A 138 31.14 -7.91 3.76
N VAL A 139 29.89 -8.25 3.48
CA VAL A 139 28.72 -7.53 4.00
C VAL A 139 28.67 -7.62 5.53
N MET A 140 28.87 -8.82 6.10
CA MET A 140 28.89 -9.03 7.55
C MET A 140 30.03 -8.28 8.24
N ASP A 141 31.26 -8.35 7.73
CA ASP A 141 32.39 -7.61 8.30
C ASP A 141 32.24 -6.07 8.11
N ARG A 142 31.60 -5.62 7.02
CA ARG A 142 31.23 -4.20 6.81
C ARG A 142 30.16 -3.71 7.80
N LEU A 143 29.15 -4.51 8.09
CA LEU A 143 28.00 -4.14 8.93
C LEU A 143 28.23 -4.35 10.44
N ARG A 144 29.30 -5.07 10.82
CA ARG A 144 29.74 -5.26 12.22
C ARG A 144 29.75 -3.97 13.08
N PRO A 145 30.19 -2.78 12.60
CA PRO A 145 30.13 -1.55 13.38
C PRO A 145 28.71 -0.99 13.59
N LEU A 146 27.77 -1.25 12.67
CA LEU A 146 26.35 -0.90 12.85
C LEU A 146 25.70 -1.85 13.86
N ALA A 147 25.98 -3.16 13.76
CA ALA A 147 25.51 -4.13 14.74
C ALA A 147 25.95 -3.77 16.17
N GLN A 148 27.21 -3.37 16.35
CA GLN A 148 27.71 -2.95 17.66
C GLN A 148 27.09 -1.62 18.14
N ARG A 149 26.87 -0.63 17.26
CA ARG A 149 26.15 0.60 17.62
C ARG A 149 24.72 0.33 18.08
N LEU A 150 23.97 -0.51 17.37
CA LEU A 150 22.62 -0.93 17.75
C LEU A 150 22.59 -1.63 19.12
N ARG A 151 23.57 -2.50 19.38
CA ARG A 151 23.74 -3.17 20.69
C ARG A 151 24.02 -2.17 21.82
N VAL A 152 24.84 -1.14 21.57
CA VAL A 152 25.14 -0.08 22.55
C VAL A 152 23.94 0.84 22.76
N ALA A 153 23.23 1.25 21.70
CA ALA A 153 22.06 2.12 21.77
C ALA A 153 20.92 1.48 22.58
N CYS A 154 20.56 0.23 22.29
CA CYS A 154 19.56 -0.50 23.08
C CYS A 154 20.02 -0.72 24.53
N GLY A 155 21.31 -1.01 24.75
CA GLY A 155 21.89 -1.15 26.09
C GLY A 155 21.89 0.16 26.90
N GLY A 156 22.04 1.31 26.24
CA GLY A 156 21.86 2.64 26.84
C GLY A 156 20.41 2.98 27.20
N LEU A 157 19.46 2.16 26.74
CA LEU A 157 18.05 2.17 27.15
C LEU A 157 17.72 0.96 28.05
N ASP A 158 18.70 0.33 28.69
CA ASP A 158 18.54 -0.83 29.59
C ASP A 158 17.84 -2.06 28.96
N VAL A 159 17.72 -2.13 27.62
CA VAL A 159 17.10 -3.26 26.91
C VAL A 159 18.19 -4.08 26.19
N PRO A 160 18.49 -5.32 26.63
CA PRO A 160 19.58 -6.09 26.06
C PRO A 160 19.25 -6.62 24.65
N VAL A 161 20.18 -6.46 23.71
CA VAL A 161 20.13 -7.17 22.43
C VAL A 161 20.62 -8.60 22.65
N LEU A 162 19.67 -9.54 22.71
CA LEU A 162 19.93 -10.96 22.97
C LEU A 162 20.64 -11.61 21.78
N GLU A 163 20.21 -11.27 20.57
CA GLU A 163 20.81 -11.75 19.32
C GLU A 163 20.85 -10.64 18.27
N ALA A 164 21.91 -10.61 17.47
CA ALA A 164 22.11 -9.68 16.38
C ALA A 164 22.65 -10.46 15.17
N LEU A 165 21.84 -10.62 14.12
CA LEU A 165 22.17 -11.43 12.95
C LEU A 165 22.52 -10.57 11.74
N CYS A 166 23.51 -11.02 10.96
CA CYS A 166 23.65 -10.65 9.56
C CYS A 166 22.94 -11.70 8.70
N ILE A 167 22.19 -11.26 7.69
CA ILE A 167 21.56 -12.10 6.66
C ILE A 167 22.03 -11.59 5.29
N SER A 168 22.66 -12.45 4.50
CA SER A 168 23.29 -12.09 3.23
C SER A 168 23.57 -13.36 2.40
N ASP A 169 23.37 -13.34 1.08
CA ASP A 169 23.83 -14.40 0.16
C ASP A 169 23.32 -15.81 0.55
N GLY A 170 22.03 -15.88 0.93
CA GLY A 170 21.39 -17.12 1.39
C GLY A 170 21.95 -17.69 2.71
N ARG A 171 22.69 -16.88 3.48
CA ARG A 171 23.41 -17.27 4.71
C ARG A 171 23.12 -16.34 5.87
N TYR A 172 23.45 -16.80 7.08
CA TYR A 172 23.43 -15.99 8.29
C TYR A 172 24.68 -16.15 9.16
N TRP A 173 24.96 -15.10 9.93
CA TRP A 173 26.02 -15.01 10.95
C TRP A 173 25.43 -14.34 12.20
N SER A 174 25.88 -14.72 13.40
CA SER A 174 25.61 -13.96 14.63
C SER A 174 26.78 -13.01 14.94
N TYR A 175 26.47 -11.78 15.35
CA TYR A 175 27.43 -10.85 15.96
C TYR A 175 27.57 -11.05 17.49
N CYS A 176 26.69 -11.86 18.11
CA CYS A 176 26.72 -12.21 19.52
C CYS A 176 27.57 -13.46 19.81
N CYS A 177 27.62 -14.43 18.90
CA CYS A 177 28.29 -15.71 19.11
C CYS A 177 29.78 -15.68 18.68
N PRO A 178 30.74 -15.90 19.59
CA PRO A 178 32.17 -15.95 19.25
C PRO A 178 32.67 -17.36 18.86
N ASP A 179 31.85 -18.41 18.97
CA ASP A 179 32.26 -19.79 18.68
C ASP A 179 32.24 -20.06 17.17
N THR A 180 33.41 -20.18 16.55
CA THR A 180 33.58 -20.42 15.11
C THR A 180 33.03 -21.76 14.63
N ARG A 181 32.63 -22.67 15.54
CA ARG A 181 31.93 -23.92 15.20
C ARG A 181 30.42 -23.73 15.10
N CYS A 182 29.89 -22.72 15.79
CA CYS A 182 28.48 -22.32 15.73
C CYS A 182 28.24 -21.24 14.67
N CYS A 183 29.19 -20.31 14.51
CA CYS A 183 29.20 -19.27 13.49
C CYS A 183 30.51 -19.36 12.68
N PRO A 184 30.60 -20.27 11.69
CA PRO A 184 31.76 -20.35 10.79
C PRO A 184 31.90 -19.05 9.98
N PRO A 185 33.12 -18.65 9.61
CA PRO A 185 33.34 -17.40 8.89
C PRO A 185 32.69 -17.38 7.49
N GLU A 186 32.48 -18.54 6.87
CA GLU A 186 31.73 -18.72 5.62
C GLU A 186 30.21 -18.52 5.78
N GLY A 187 29.71 -18.39 7.02
CA GLY A 187 28.29 -18.25 7.34
C GLY A 187 27.55 -19.58 7.30
N ASN A 188 26.52 -19.69 8.14
CA ASN A 188 25.60 -20.81 8.12
C ASN A 188 24.61 -20.64 6.97
N VAL A 189 24.31 -21.72 6.24
CA VAL A 189 23.31 -21.71 5.16
C VAL A 189 21.91 -21.56 5.78
N LEU A 190 21.06 -20.71 5.20
CA LEU A 190 19.65 -20.62 5.60
C LEU A 190 18.87 -21.86 5.19
N THR A 191 17.82 -22.17 5.95
CA THR A 191 16.83 -23.21 5.56
C THR A 191 16.21 -22.87 4.21
N LEU A 192 15.86 -23.88 3.42
CA LEU A 192 15.17 -23.69 2.14
C LEU A 192 13.81 -22.98 2.39
N PRO A 193 13.53 -21.85 1.71
CA PRO A 193 12.28 -21.12 1.91
C PRO A 193 11.07 -22.02 1.73
N GLY A 194 10.14 -21.98 2.68
CA GLY A 194 8.95 -22.84 2.69
C GLY A 194 9.09 -24.18 3.43
N THR A 195 10.28 -24.62 3.83
CA THR A 195 10.46 -25.97 4.44
C THR A 195 10.54 -26.00 5.97
N SER A 196 10.34 -24.87 6.66
CA SER A 196 10.46 -24.78 8.12
C SER A 196 9.13 -24.91 8.86
N VAL A 197 9.19 -25.11 10.19
CA VAL A 197 8.00 -25.09 11.07
C VAL A 197 7.31 -23.73 11.05
N MET A 198 8.09 -22.64 10.99
CA MET A 198 7.54 -21.29 10.84
C MET A 198 6.85 -21.14 9.49
N ALA A 199 7.45 -21.61 8.39
CA ALA A 199 6.85 -21.55 7.07
C ALA A 199 5.51 -22.31 6.98
N ALA A 200 5.45 -23.52 7.55
CA ALA A 200 4.24 -24.33 7.59
C ALA A 200 3.13 -23.66 8.43
N ALA A 201 3.46 -23.14 9.61
CA ALA A 201 2.50 -22.47 10.49
C ALA A 201 2.04 -21.11 9.95
N ALA A 202 2.94 -20.34 9.31
CA ALA A 202 2.60 -19.11 8.62
C ALA A 202 1.67 -19.36 7.43
N THR A 203 1.92 -20.43 6.65
CA THR A 203 1.02 -20.87 5.56
C THR A 203 -0.36 -21.27 6.11
N TYR A 204 -0.42 -21.99 7.23
CA TYR A 204 -1.67 -22.33 7.91
C TYR A 204 -2.43 -21.08 8.42
N ALA A 205 -1.70 -20.06 8.88
CA ALA A 205 -2.24 -18.75 9.26
C ALA A 205 -2.53 -17.81 8.06
N GLY A 206 -2.40 -18.29 6.82
CA GLY A 206 -2.68 -17.50 5.60
C GLY A 206 -1.63 -16.44 5.25
N VAL A 207 -0.49 -16.39 5.94
CA VAL A 207 0.57 -15.38 5.74
C VAL A 207 1.29 -15.62 4.43
N GLN A 208 1.00 -14.78 3.43
CA GLN A 208 1.68 -14.79 2.14
C GLN A 208 2.95 -13.93 2.19
N VAL A 209 4.11 -14.57 2.34
CA VAL A 209 5.40 -13.88 2.23
C VAL A 209 5.64 -13.49 0.78
N ARG A 210 5.68 -12.18 0.51
CA ARG A 210 6.04 -11.62 -0.80
C ARG A 210 7.53 -11.81 -1.09
N GLY A 211 7.96 -11.42 -2.29
CA GLY A 211 9.38 -11.45 -2.69
C GLY A 211 10.29 -10.58 -1.81
N SER A 212 11.53 -10.43 -2.24
CA SER A 212 12.42 -9.43 -1.65
C SER A 212 11.84 -8.03 -1.77
N LEU A 213 12.14 -7.18 -0.78
CA LEU A 213 11.89 -5.73 -0.89
C LEU A 213 12.43 -5.18 -2.22
N ARG A 214 13.62 -5.65 -2.60
CA ARG A 214 14.30 -5.27 -3.83
C ARG A 214 13.52 -5.65 -5.08
N GLU A 215 12.96 -6.86 -5.17
CA GLU A 215 12.06 -7.24 -6.29
C GLU A 215 10.79 -6.37 -6.33
N MET A 216 10.24 -5.98 -5.18
CA MET A 216 9.08 -5.08 -5.14
C MET A 216 9.43 -3.66 -5.61
N GLU A 217 10.60 -3.13 -5.25
CA GLU A 217 11.10 -1.84 -5.75
C GLU A 217 11.49 -1.89 -7.24
N GLU A 218 12.17 -2.94 -7.71
CA GLU A 218 12.60 -3.12 -9.11
C GLU A 218 11.43 -3.18 -10.10
N ARG A 219 10.21 -3.57 -9.66
CA ARG A 219 8.99 -3.58 -10.49
C ARG A 219 8.33 -2.21 -10.66
N LEU A 220 8.70 -1.25 -9.81
CA LEU A 220 8.14 0.10 -9.74
C LEU A 220 9.16 1.18 -10.16
N ALA A 221 10.44 0.84 -10.23
CA ALA A 221 11.52 1.74 -10.60
C ALA A 221 11.44 2.17 -12.08
N PRO A 222 11.70 3.46 -12.40
CA PRO A 222 11.67 3.94 -13.78
C PRO A 222 12.71 3.25 -14.67
N TRP A 223 12.38 3.11 -15.96
CA TRP A 223 13.25 2.47 -16.95
C TRP A 223 14.64 3.13 -17.02
N ARG A 224 15.65 2.30 -17.30
CA ARG A 224 17.05 2.71 -17.52
C ARG A 224 17.61 2.14 -18.83
N THR A 225 16.72 1.85 -19.76
CA THR A 225 16.99 1.31 -21.10
C THR A 225 16.80 2.42 -22.14
N GLY A 226 17.25 2.23 -23.38
CA GLY A 226 17.06 3.23 -24.45
C GLY A 226 15.58 3.53 -24.79
N ALA A 227 14.64 2.70 -24.35
CA ALA A 227 13.20 2.99 -24.43
C ALA A 227 12.76 4.15 -23.51
N ALA A 228 13.62 4.59 -22.58
CA ALA A 228 13.40 5.83 -21.83
C ALA A 228 13.45 7.05 -22.75
N ASP A 229 14.40 7.13 -23.68
CA ASP A 229 14.59 8.28 -24.56
C ASP A 229 13.36 8.49 -25.49
N GLU A 230 12.81 7.39 -26.01
CA GLU A 230 11.56 7.41 -26.81
C GLU A 230 10.32 7.78 -25.98
N GLN A 231 10.29 7.37 -24.70
CA GLN A 231 9.21 7.71 -23.77
C GLN A 231 9.27 9.16 -23.28
N GLU A 232 10.47 9.72 -23.08
CA GLU A 232 10.70 11.12 -22.71
C GLU A 232 10.24 12.05 -23.84
N TRP A 233 10.57 11.73 -25.09
CA TRP A 233 10.08 12.48 -26.26
C TRP A 233 8.55 12.44 -26.40
N ALA A 234 7.92 11.30 -26.10
CA ALA A 234 6.46 11.20 -26.09
C ALA A 234 5.81 12.02 -24.95
N LEU A 235 6.47 12.12 -23.79
CA LEU A 235 6.03 12.97 -22.68
C LEU A 235 6.12 14.46 -23.02
N ASP A 236 7.22 14.91 -23.64
CA ASP A 236 7.35 16.28 -24.17
C ASP A 236 6.27 16.63 -25.20
N ALA A 237 6.01 15.73 -26.14
CA ALA A 237 5.00 15.93 -27.18
C ALA A 237 3.58 16.03 -26.58
N ALA A 238 3.22 15.12 -25.68
CA ALA A 238 1.92 15.13 -25.02
C ALA A 238 1.77 16.34 -24.07
N ALA A 239 2.82 16.77 -23.38
CA ALA A 239 2.80 17.97 -22.53
C ALA A 239 2.54 19.24 -23.36
N ALA A 240 3.18 19.36 -24.53
CA ALA A 240 2.98 20.48 -25.44
C ALA A 240 1.54 20.56 -25.99
N GLU A 241 0.86 19.43 -26.20
CA GLU A 241 -0.56 19.39 -26.63
C GLU A 241 -1.53 19.60 -25.45
N MET A 242 -1.31 18.92 -24.33
CA MET A 242 -2.28 18.84 -23.23
C MET A 242 -2.26 20.06 -22.32
N PHE A 243 -1.09 20.65 -22.02
CA PHE A 243 -1.03 21.77 -21.07
C PHE A 243 -1.89 22.99 -21.47
N PRO A 244 -1.94 23.41 -22.76
CA PRO A 244 -2.89 24.43 -23.21
C PRO A 244 -4.36 24.07 -22.91
N ARG A 245 -4.77 22.80 -23.09
CA ARG A 245 -6.14 22.30 -22.86
C ARG A 245 -6.48 22.12 -21.37
N ILE A 246 -5.49 21.84 -20.53
CA ILE A 246 -5.68 21.74 -19.06
C ILE A 246 -5.79 23.15 -18.44
N LEU A 247 -5.12 24.15 -19.03
CA LEU A 247 -5.17 25.53 -18.56
C LEU A 247 -6.42 26.29 -19.01
N SER A 248 -7.06 25.92 -20.13
CA SER A 248 -8.39 26.43 -20.47
C SER A 248 -9.47 25.86 -19.54
N GLU A 249 -10.37 26.71 -19.05
CA GLU A 249 -11.41 26.29 -18.09
C GLU A 249 -12.50 25.40 -18.72
N GLY A 250 -12.66 25.43 -20.04
CA GLY A 250 -13.63 24.61 -20.77
C GLY A 250 -13.16 23.17 -21.03
N ASP A 251 -11.92 23.00 -21.50
CA ASP A 251 -11.46 21.71 -22.02
C ASP A 251 -10.95 20.75 -20.92
N ARG A 252 -10.68 21.24 -19.70
CA ARG A 252 -10.14 20.41 -18.59
C ARG A 252 -10.99 19.18 -18.27
N ARG A 253 -12.33 19.30 -18.26
CA ARG A 253 -13.21 18.12 -18.05
C ARG A 253 -13.11 17.16 -19.23
N THR A 254 -13.07 17.67 -20.46
CA THR A 254 -12.89 16.84 -21.66
C THR A 254 -11.55 16.09 -21.66
N VAL A 255 -10.45 16.72 -21.23
CA VAL A 255 -9.15 16.05 -21.05
C VAL A 255 -9.20 15.00 -19.95
N ALA A 256 -9.91 15.25 -18.84
CA ALA A 256 -10.12 14.27 -17.77
C ALA A 256 -10.90 13.04 -18.26
N ASP A 257 -12.00 13.27 -18.98
CA ASP A 257 -12.84 12.22 -19.56
C ASP A 257 -12.05 11.42 -20.63
N GLU A 258 -11.35 12.08 -21.55
CA GLU A 258 -10.43 11.47 -22.54
C GLU A 258 -9.35 10.58 -21.86
N THR A 259 -8.77 11.06 -20.76
CA THR A 259 -7.73 10.37 -19.99
C THR A 259 -8.27 9.10 -19.35
N LEU A 260 -9.41 9.17 -18.64
CA LEU A 260 -10.01 7.99 -18.01
C LEU A 260 -10.46 6.97 -19.05
N ASP A 261 -11.00 7.43 -20.18
CA ASP A 261 -11.48 6.56 -21.23
C ASP A 261 -10.32 5.85 -21.96
N LEU A 262 -9.16 6.52 -22.11
CA LEU A 262 -7.91 5.91 -22.55
C LEU A 262 -7.36 4.91 -21.53
N ALA A 263 -7.27 5.27 -20.25
CA ALA A 263 -6.83 4.35 -19.20
C ALA A 263 -7.74 3.11 -19.10
N ALA A 264 -9.06 3.27 -19.25
CA ALA A 264 -10.01 2.16 -19.30
C ALA A 264 -9.85 1.29 -20.56
N ARG A 265 -9.48 1.86 -21.72
CA ARG A 265 -9.08 1.07 -22.91
C ARG A 265 -7.81 0.27 -22.65
N LEU A 266 -6.79 0.86 -22.03
CA LEU A 266 -5.53 0.19 -21.68
C LEU A 266 -5.74 -0.93 -20.66
N MET A 267 -6.51 -0.70 -19.58
CA MET A 267 -6.90 -1.76 -18.63
C MET A 267 -7.60 -2.92 -19.32
N ARG A 268 -8.52 -2.67 -20.26
CA ARG A 268 -9.19 -3.74 -21.03
C ARG A 268 -8.19 -4.52 -21.91
N ARG A 269 -7.24 -3.85 -22.56
CA ARG A 269 -6.16 -4.48 -23.34
C ARG A 269 -5.29 -5.38 -22.47
N ILE A 270 -4.87 -4.89 -21.30
CA ILE A 270 -4.07 -5.60 -20.29
C ILE A 270 -4.84 -6.81 -19.71
N ALA A 271 -6.14 -6.66 -19.46
CA ALA A 271 -7.01 -7.74 -18.97
C ALA A 271 -7.24 -8.85 -20.01
N GLN A 272 -7.26 -8.51 -21.29
CA GLN A 272 -7.43 -9.45 -22.41
C GLN A 272 -6.13 -10.14 -22.84
N ALA A 273 -4.97 -9.55 -22.52
CA ALA A 273 -3.68 -10.16 -22.79
C ALA A 273 -3.52 -11.47 -21.98
N PRO A 274 -3.03 -12.56 -22.61
CA PRO A 274 -2.86 -13.84 -21.93
C PRO A 274 -1.87 -13.67 -20.78
N ALA A 275 -2.28 -14.09 -19.58
CA ALA A 275 -1.40 -14.04 -18.41
C ALA A 275 -0.13 -14.87 -18.69
N PRO A 276 1.07 -14.35 -18.40
CA PRO A 276 2.30 -15.12 -18.54
C PRO A 276 2.22 -16.35 -17.65
N ALA A 277 2.64 -17.49 -18.19
CA ALA A 277 2.63 -18.75 -17.46
C ALA A 277 3.48 -18.63 -16.20
N ARG A 278 2.84 -18.58 -15.03
CA ARG A 278 3.49 -18.85 -13.75
C ARG A 278 4.12 -20.24 -13.84
N GLY A 279 5.29 -20.40 -13.22
CA GLY A 279 6.23 -21.46 -13.58
C GLY A 279 5.71 -22.91 -13.52
N THR A 280 6.48 -23.81 -14.14
CA THR A 280 6.35 -25.27 -14.23
C THR A 280 5.26 -25.88 -15.11
N ASP A 281 4.04 -25.35 -15.17
CA ASP A 281 2.91 -26.13 -15.69
C ASP A 281 2.81 -26.20 -17.23
N ALA A 282 3.59 -25.38 -17.94
CA ALA A 282 3.55 -25.24 -19.41
C ALA A 282 4.85 -25.67 -20.13
N LEU A 283 5.78 -26.38 -19.46
CA LEU A 283 7.07 -26.80 -20.05
C LEU A 283 7.33 -28.31 -19.91
N PRO A 284 7.59 -29.05 -21.01
CA PRO A 284 8.02 -30.44 -20.92
C PRO A 284 9.36 -30.56 -20.19
N ALA A 285 9.55 -31.67 -19.47
CA ALA A 285 10.51 -31.79 -18.37
C ALA A 285 11.99 -31.52 -18.70
N GLY A 286 12.40 -31.52 -19.97
CA GLY A 286 13.77 -31.22 -20.40
C GLY A 286 14.14 -29.73 -20.49
N GLY A 287 13.18 -28.80 -20.45
CA GLY A 287 13.40 -27.38 -20.77
C GLY A 287 13.88 -26.47 -19.62
N ARG A 288 14.04 -26.99 -18.40
CA ARG A 288 14.06 -26.20 -17.15
C ARG A 288 15.21 -25.19 -16.99
N GLY A 289 16.31 -25.33 -17.73
CA GLY A 289 17.53 -24.53 -17.52
C GLY A 289 17.55 -23.16 -18.20
N VAL A 290 16.99 -23.02 -19.40
CA VAL A 290 17.26 -21.84 -20.27
C VAL A 290 16.04 -20.95 -20.47
N ALA A 291 14.83 -21.51 -20.61
CA ALA A 291 13.61 -20.70 -20.80
C ALA A 291 13.35 -19.77 -19.59
N THR A 292 13.58 -20.27 -18.38
CA THR A 292 13.47 -19.54 -17.10
C THR A 292 14.57 -18.48 -16.90
N LEU A 293 15.64 -18.49 -17.71
CA LEU A 293 16.67 -17.45 -17.72
C LEU A 293 16.45 -16.39 -18.80
N LEU A 294 15.63 -16.68 -19.82
CA LEU A 294 15.31 -15.77 -20.93
C LEU A 294 14.02 -14.98 -20.71
N LEU A 295 13.06 -15.54 -19.97
CA LEU A 295 11.98 -14.75 -19.38
C LEU A 295 12.53 -14.05 -18.14
N GLY A 296 12.66 -12.73 -18.20
CA GLY A 296 13.21 -11.91 -17.11
C GLY A 296 12.45 -12.07 -15.79
N ARG A 297 13.09 -11.71 -14.68
CA ARG A 297 12.49 -11.75 -13.32
C ARG A 297 11.17 -10.97 -13.23
N ASN A 298 11.00 -9.99 -14.11
CA ASN A 298 9.82 -9.15 -14.25
C ASN A 298 9.03 -9.40 -15.56
N ALA A 299 9.14 -10.57 -16.22
CA ALA A 299 8.55 -10.83 -17.55
C ALA A 299 7.05 -10.50 -17.71
N SER A 300 6.25 -10.54 -16.63
CA SER A 300 4.85 -10.10 -16.67
C SER A 300 4.69 -8.59 -16.84
N ASP A 301 5.60 -7.84 -16.23
CA ASP A 301 5.64 -6.39 -16.26
C ASP A 301 6.30 -5.92 -17.57
N ASP A 302 7.30 -6.66 -18.08
CA ASP A 302 7.89 -6.45 -19.40
C ASP A 302 6.84 -6.70 -20.53
N LEU A 303 5.95 -7.69 -20.36
CA LEU A 303 4.82 -7.94 -21.27
C LEU A 303 3.73 -6.88 -21.15
N ASP A 304 3.39 -6.42 -19.93
CA ASP A 304 2.47 -5.30 -19.74
C ASP A 304 3.04 -4.01 -20.36
N ASP A 305 4.36 -3.82 -20.30
CA ASP A 305 5.06 -2.72 -20.97
C ASP A 305 4.97 -2.84 -22.49
N GLY A 306 5.08 -4.04 -23.07
CA GLY A 306 4.88 -4.28 -24.51
C GLY A 306 3.46 -4.02 -25.05
N LEU A 307 2.47 -3.75 -24.19
CA LEU A 307 1.07 -3.52 -24.57
C LEU A 307 0.64 -2.04 -24.61
N ILE A 308 1.49 -1.10 -24.19
CA ILE A 308 1.15 0.33 -24.09
C ILE A 308 2.13 1.16 -24.92
N ALA A 309 1.62 1.88 -25.91
CA ALA A 309 2.43 2.78 -26.74
C ALA A 309 2.89 4.01 -25.95
N HIS A 310 3.99 4.64 -26.38
CA HIS A 310 4.63 5.73 -25.63
C HIS A 310 3.77 6.99 -25.53
N ASP A 311 2.99 7.28 -26.57
CA ASP A 311 1.99 8.35 -26.65
C ASP A 311 0.76 8.07 -25.76
N GLU A 312 0.21 6.86 -25.84
CA GLU A 312 -0.89 6.41 -24.97
C GLU A 312 -0.50 6.50 -23.50
N ALA A 313 0.74 6.12 -23.16
CA ALA A 313 1.26 6.22 -21.81
C ALA A 313 1.46 7.68 -21.38
N ALA A 314 2.09 8.51 -22.22
CA ALA A 314 2.35 9.91 -21.93
C ALA A 314 1.07 10.69 -21.64
N ALA A 315 0.02 10.49 -22.45
CA ALA A 315 -1.28 11.11 -22.25
C ALA A 315 -1.90 10.74 -20.88
N VAL A 316 -1.83 9.47 -20.48
CA VAL A 316 -2.37 9.04 -19.17
C VAL A 316 -1.50 9.49 -17.99
N ILE A 317 -0.18 9.50 -18.13
CA ILE A 317 0.76 10.01 -17.11
C ILE A 317 0.47 11.49 -16.81
N LEU A 318 0.28 12.31 -17.84
CA LEU A 318 0.04 13.75 -17.71
C LEU A 318 -1.40 14.06 -17.27
N GLY A 319 -2.40 13.34 -17.80
CA GLY A 319 -3.81 13.54 -17.44
C GLY A 319 -4.13 13.19 -15.98
N LEU A 320 -3.42 12.21 -15.41
CA LEU A 320 -3.54 11.83 -13.99
C LEU A 320 -2.80 12.78 -13.01
N GLN A 321 -2.22 13.87 -13.50
CA GLN A 321 -1.78 14.97 -12.64
C GLN A 321 -2.94 15.89 -12.23
N ASP A 322 -4.09 15.89 -12.94
CA ASP A 322 -5.30 16.51 -12.40
C ASP A 322 -5.83 15.66 -11.24
N ARG A 323 -6.04 16.32 -10.10
CA ARG A 323 -6.46 15.67 -8.86
C ARG A 323 -7.81 14.96 -9.01
N THR A 324 -8.74 15.52 -9.77
CA THR A 324 -10.08 14.97 -10.00
C THR A 324 -10.00 13.69 -10.84
N THR A 325 -9.26 13.74 -11.96
CA THR A 325 -9.02 12.58 -12.82
C THR A 325 -8.35 11.44 -12.05
N ARG A 326 -7.36 11.77 -11.20
CA ARG A 326 -6.70 10.81 -10.31
C ARG A 326 -7.63 10.23 -9.26
N ASP A 327 -8.45 11.05 -8.61
CA ASP A 327 -9.36 10.60 -7.56
C ASP A 327 -10.45 9.68 -8.13
N TRP A 328 -10.92 9.94 -9.37
CA TRP A 328 -11.76 9.00 -10.13
C TRP A 328 -11.03 7.72 -10.55
N ALA A 329 -9.75 7.79 -10.93
CA ALA A 329 -8.94 6.60 -11.23
C ALA A 329 -8.67 5.74 -9.98
N ALA A 330 -8.75 6.31 -8.77
CA ALA A 330 -8.67 5.58 -7.50
C ALA A 330 -9.92 4.73 -7.20
N GLU A 331 -11.02 4.89 -7.95
CA GLU A 331 -12.22 4.04 -7.89
C GLU A 331 -12.00 2.61 -8.46
N TRP A 332 -10.86 2.35 -9.09
CA TRP A 332 -10.50 1.05 -9.70
C TRP A 332 -9.66 0.17 -8.76
N MET A 333 -9.95 0.23 -7.45
CA MET A 333 -9.17 -0.40 -6.38
C MET A 333 -9.62 -1.80 -5.95
N GLU A 334 -10.82 -2.22 -6.35
CA GLU A 334 -11.41 -3.52 -5.99
C GLU A 334 -12.10 -4.17 -7.20
N GLY A 335 -12.74 -5.33 -7.00
CA GLY A 335 -13.47 -6.03 -8.05
C GLY A 335 -12.58 -6.57 -9.18
N PRO A 336 -13.15 -6.83 -10.37
CA PRO A 336 -12.38 -7.30 -11.53
C PRO A 336 -11.43 -6.22 -12.10
N GLU A 337 -11.66 -4.93 -11.82
CA GLU A 337 -10.80 -3.82 -12.27
C GLU A 337 -9.44 -3.77 -11.56
N ALA A 338 -9.35 -4.17 -10.28
CA ALA A 338 -8.13 -4.01 -9.46
C ALA A 338 -6.87 -4.65 -10.07
N GLY A 339 -6.97 -5.88 -10.59
CA GLY A 339 -5.82 -6.57 -11.20
C GLY A 339 -5.26 -5.85 -12.43
N PRO A 340 -6.09 -5.54 -13.44
CA PRO A 340 -5.72 -4.70 -14.57
C PRO A 340 -5.26 -3.28 -14.20
N ALA A 341 -5.88 -2.64 -13.21
CA ALA A 341 -5.50 -1.31 -12.73
C ALA A 341 -4.09 -1.32 -12.14
N LEU A 342 -3.79 -2.25 -11.22
CA LEU A 342 -2.44 -2.41 -10.66
C LEU A 342 -1.40 -2.77 -11.74
N ARG A 343 -1.76 -3.50 -12.80
CA ARG A 343 -0.86 -3.74 -13.94
C ARG A 343 -0.57 -2.44 -14.70
N LEU A 344 -1.60 -1.66 -15.03
CA LEU A 344 -1.47 -0.36 -15.70
C LEU A 344 -0.65 0.64 -14.88
N TRP A 345 -0.95 0.83 -13.60
CA TRP A 345 -0.26 1.81 -12.74
C TRP A 345 1.24 1.53 -12.61
N ARG A 346 1.64 0.25 -12.55
CA ARG A 346 3.05 -0.14 -12.52
C ARG A 346 3.73 0.13 -13.88
N ALA A 347 3.08 -0.21 -14.98
CA ALA A 347 3.60 0.03 -16.34
C ALA A 347 3.75 1.52 -16.69
N LEU A 348 2.84 2.38 -16.20
CA LEU A 348 2.94 3.82 -16.36
C LEU A 348 3.94 4.46 -15.38
N ALA A 349 4.03 3.98 -14.13
CA ALA A 349 5.04 4.47 -13.18
C ALA A 349 6.48 4.22 -13.66
N ARG A 350 6.75 3.05 -14.27
CA ARG A 350 8.05 2.76 -14.88
C ARG A 350 8.43 3.68 -16.06
N ARG A 351 7.45 4.33 -16.68
CA ARG A 351 7.61 5.25 -17.82
C ARG A 351 7.79 6.72 -17.42
N CYS A 352 7.72 7.05 -16.13
CA CYS A 352 8.03 8.39 -15.63
C CYS A 352 9.56 8.57 -15.57
N VAL A 353 10.15 8.87 -16.73
CA VAL A 353 11.59 8.96 -16.97
C VAL A 353 12.09 10.40 -17.07
N GLY A 354 13.41 10.59 -16.98
CA GLY A 354 14.05 11.90 -17.16
C GLY A 354 13.46 13.00 -16.24
N PRO A 355 13.08 14.18 -16.78
CA PRO A 355 12.51 15.27 -15.99
C PRO A 355 11.08 14.98 -15.49
N TYR A 356 10.42 13.91 -15.96
CA TYR A 356 9.08 13.52 -15.54
C TYR A 356 9.06 12.55 -14.34
N GLY A 357 10.21 12.28 -13.69
CA GLY A 357 10.30 11.38 -12.54
C GLY A 357 9.29 11.69 -11.42
N ASP A 358 9.08 12.96 -11.09
CA ASP A 358 8.13 13.41 -10.06
C ASP A 358 6.68 13.00 -10.36
N HIS A 359 6.31 12.91 -11.65
CA HIS A 359 4.97 12.52 -12.10
C HIS A 359 4.63 11.07 -11.71
N ALA A 360 5.64 10.24 -11.41
CA ALA A 360 5.47 8.90 -10.87
C ALA A 360 4.72 8.89 -9.54
N ALA A 361 4.82 9.96 -8.73
CA ALA A 361 4.21 9.99 -7.39
C ALA A 361 2.69 9.71 -7.43
N ALA A 362 1.98 10.23 -8.43
CA ALA A 362 0.56 9.93 -8.62
C ALA A 362 0.29 8.44 -8.88
N LEU A 363 1.06 7.84 -9.79
CA LEU A 363 0.86 6.47 -10.27
C LEU A 363 1.35 5.41 -9.26
N LEU A 364 2.44 5.70 -8.58
CA LEU A 364 2.95 4.92 -7.44
C LEU A 364 1.96 4.96 -6.26
N THR A 365 1.29 6.09 -6.03
CA THR A 365 0.21 6.17 -5.04
C THR A 365 -1.01 5.36 -5.44
N LEU A 366 -1.43 5.41 -6.71
CA LEU A 366 -2.52 4.58 -7.22
C LEU A 366 -2.17 3.08 -7.15
N ALA A 367 -0.97 2.67 -7.56
CA ALA A 367 -0.49 1.29 -7.40
C ALA A 367 -0.53 0.84 -5.93
N GLY A 368 -0.03 1.67 -5.01
CA GLY A 368 -0.07 1.37 -3.58
C GLY A 368 -1.48 1.29 -3.00
N TRP A 369 -2.40 2.14 -3.48
CA TRP A 369 -3.81 2.11 -3.08
C TRP A 369 -4.52 0.83 -3.52
N VAL A 370 -4.30 0.35 -4.75
CA VAL A 370 -4.84 -0.91 -5.23
C VAL A 370 -4.20 -2.10 -4.50
N SER A 371 -2.88 -2.09 -4.26
CA SER A 371 -2.21 -3.13 -3.46
C SER A 371 -2.78 -3.22 -2.04
N TRP A 372 -2.99 -2.09 -1.37
CA TRP A 372 -3.56 -2.09 -0.01
C TRP A 372 -5.01 -2.57 0.00
N SER A 373 -5.83 -2.09 -0.95
CA SER A 373 -7.22 -2.49 -1.13
C SER A 373 -7.41 -3.99 -1.45
N THR A 374 -6.36 -4.66 -1.93
CA THR A 374 -6.35 -6.10 -2.25
C THR A 374 -5.59 -6.96 -1.25
N GLY A 375 -5.16 -6.40 -0.10
CA GLY A 375 -4.48 -7.14 0.98
C GLY A 375 -3.01 -7.43 0.73
N ASP A 376 -2.32 -6.61 -0.08
CA ASP A 376 -0.87 -6.64 -0.31
C ASP A 376 -0.18 -5.42 0.35
N ASP A 377 -0.29 -5.35 1.68
CA ASP A 377 0.38 -4.35 2.53
C ASP A 377 1.89 -4.17 2.23
N PRO A 378 2.69 -5.22 1.96
CA PRO A 378 4.10 -5.04 1.60
C PRO A 378 4.28 -4.23 0.31
N ASN A 379 3.59 -4.58 -0.78
CA ASN A 379 3.67 -3.82 -2.03
C ASN A 379 3.08 -2.42 -1.88
N ALA A 380 2.01 -2.26 -1.09
CA ALA A 380 1.43 -0.95 -0.79
C ALA A 380 2.46 0.00 -0.14
N ARG A 381 3.13 -0.46 0.93
CA ARG A 381 4.13 0.33 1.67
C ARG A 381 5.35 0.63 0.81
N VAL A 382 5.77 -0.29 -0.06
CA VAL A 382 6.83 -0.05 -1.05
C VAL A 382 6.42 1.03 -2.05
N ALA A 383 5.24 0.92 -2.66
CA ALA A 383 4.76 1.87 -3.65
C ALA A 383 4.55 3.28 -3.07
N PHE A 384 3.97 3.39 -1.86
CA PHE A 384 3.89 4.68 -1.16
C PHE A 384 5.26 5.23 -0.75
N SER A 385 6.21 4.38 -0.36
CA SER A 385 7.59 4.81 -0.06
C SER A 385 8.29 5.34 -1.30
N LEU A 386 8.10 4.73 -2.47
CA LEU A 386 8.64 5.21 -3.74
C LEU A 386 7.95 6.50 -4.20
N ALA A 387 6.64 6.63 -4.02
CA ALA A 387 5.91 7.88 -4.31
C ALA A 387 6.50 9.06 -3.52
N LEU A 388 6.81 8.85 -2.23
CA LEU A 388 7.43 9.85 -1.36
C LEU A 388 8.95 10.04 -1.56
N ARG A 389 9.61 9.17 -2.36
CA ARG A 389 10.97 9.43 -2.88
C ARG A 389 10.94 10.27 -4.17
N ALA A 390 9.85 10.22 -4.94
CA ALA A 390 9.65 11.03 -6.14
C ALA A 390 9.16 12.45 -5.76
N ASP A 391 8.07 12.56 -5.02
CA ASP A 391 7.59 13.83 -4.44
C ASP A 391 7.33 13.65 -2.93
N PRO A 392 8.23 14.15 -2.06
CA PRO A 392 8.05 14.11 -0.60
C PRO A 392 6.81 14.86 -0.09
N ASP A 393 6.35 15.88 -0.81
CA ASP A 393 5.19 16.70 -0.46
C ASP A 393 3.88 16.16 -1.05
N TYR A 394 3.91 15.01 -1.75
CA TYR A 394 2.75 14.39 -2.38
C TYR A 394 1.71 13.93 -1.34
N ARG A 395 0.81 14.85 -0.97
CA ARG A 395 -0.10 14.72 0.17
C ARG A 395 -0.97 13.45 0.14
N PHE A 396 -1.31 12.93 -1.04
CA PHE A 396 -2.09 11.69 -1.15
C PHE A 396 -1.27 10.46 -0.70
N ALA A 397 -0.02 10.33 -1.17
CA ALA A 397 0.91 9.34 -0.65
C ALA A 397 1.15 9.52 0.85
N GLN A 398 1.39 10.76 1.32
CA GLN A 398 1.63 11.02 2.73
C GLN A 398 0.46 10.58 3.64
N LEU A 399 -0.78 10.66 3.15
CA LEU A 399 -1.96 10.25 3.91
C LEU A 399 -2.15 8.73 3.90
N LEU A 400 -2.14 8.10 2.71
CA LEU A 400 -2.29 6.64 2.60
C LEU A 400 -1.13 5.88 3.27
N HIS A 401 0.10 6.37 3.13
CA HIS A 401 1.27 5.80 3.81
C HIS A 401 1.13 5.85 5.34
N ARG A 402 0.60 6.96 5.89
CA ARG A 402 0.32 7.09 7.32
C ARG A 402 -0.83 6.20 7.79
N ALA A 403 -1.91 6.07 7.01
CA ALA A 403 -3.04 5.22 7.35
C ALA A 403 -2.65 3.72 7.34
N CYS A 404 -1.98 3.27 6.28
CA CYS A 404 -1.45 1.91 6.16
C CYS A 404 -0.42 1.59 7.27
N ASN A 405 0.51 2.51 7.57
CA ASN A 405 1.44 2.34 8.70
C ASN A 405 0.78 2.42 10.08
N GLY A 406 -0.36 3.11 10.21
CA GLY A 406 -1.16 3.16 11.42
C GLY A 406 -2.02 1.93 11.69
N GLY A 407 -2.21 1.05 10.69
CA GLY A 407 -3.08 -0.12 10.80
C GLY A 407 -4.58 0.17 10.65
N LEU A 408 -4.93 1.24 9.92
CA LEU A 408 -6.31 1.53 9.52
C LEU A 408 -6.83 0.47 8.52
N ASP A 409 -8.13 0.19 8.51
CA ASP A 409 -8.73 -0.75 7.54
C ASP A 409 -9.03 -0.02 6.21
N PRO A 410 -8.50 -0.44 5.05
CA PRO A 410 -8.81 0.20 3.78
C PRO A 410 -10.30 0.15 3.40
N GLU A 411 -11.12 -0.71 4.01
CA GLU A 411 -12.59 -0.71 3.83
C GLU A 411 -13.21 0.65 4.23
N GLU A 412 -12.72 1.34 5.27
CA GLU A 412 -13.24 2.67 5.68
C GLU A 412 -13.14 3.69 4.53
N LEU A 413 -12.02 3.66 3.80
CA LEU A 413 -11.77 4.52 2.65
C LEU A 413 -12.50 4.02 1.39
N ARG A 414 -12.63 2.70 1.20
CA ARG A 414 -13.38 2.12 0.07
C ARG A 414 -14.87 2.43 0.15
N VAL A 415 -15.49 2.45 1.33
CA VAL A 415 -16.89 2.89 1.51
C VAL A 415 -17.08 4.31 1.00
N CYS A 416 -16.22 5.25 1.41
CA CYS A 416 -16.31 6.66 0.97
C CYS A 416 -16.20 6.80 -0.56
N LEU A 417 -15.23 6.13 -1.20
CA LEU A 417 -15.08 6.17 -2.66
C LEU A 417 -16.26 5.53 -3.41
N ARG A 418 -16.92 4.49 -2.85
CA ARG A 418 -18.15 3.93 -3.44
C ARG A 418 -19.31 4.91 -3.38
N GLU A 419 -19.46 5.65 -2.27
CA GLU A 419 -20.50 6.67 -2.11
C GLU A 419 -20.28 7.84 -3.09
N GLU A 420 -19.04 8.33 -3.23
CA GLU A 420 -18.70 9.37 -4.21
C GLU A 420 -18.95 8.91 -5.66
N ARG A 421 -18.53 7.69 -6.02
CA ARG A 421 -18.79 7.07 -7.34
C ARG A 421 -20.29 6.94 -7.63
N ALA A 422 -21.07 6.49 -6.65
CA ALA A 422 -22.52 6.33 -6.78
C ALA A 422 -23.24 7.70 -6.96
N ALA A 423 -22.85 8.70 -6.17
CA ALA A 423 -23.39 10.06 -6.27
C ALA A 423 -23.06 10.70 -7.63
N ARG A 424 -21.84 10.51 -8.13
CA ARG A 424 -21.40 11.00 -9.45
C ARG A 424 -22.21 10.36 -10.59
N LEU A 425 -22.32 9.04 -10.61
CA LEU A 425 -23.09 8.30 -11.63
C LEU A 425 -24.58 8.68 -11.62
N ALA A 426 -25.16 8.95 -10.45
CA ALA A 426 -26.53 9.47 -10.34
C ALA A 426 -26.66 10.90 -10.89
N GLY A 427 -25.67 11.78 -10.61
CA GLY A 427 -25.65 13.15 -11.11
C GLY A 427 -25.51 13.25 -12.63
N ASP A 428 -24.57 12.49 -13.23
CA ASP A 428 -24.39 12.45 -14.68
C ASP A 428 -25.62 11.85 -15.39
N ALA A 429 -26.34 10.90 -14.77
CA ALA A 429 -27.60 10.36 -15.30
C ALA A 429 -28.74 11.41 -15.33
N VAL A 430 -28.92 12.18 -14.26
CA VAL A 430 -29.92 13.28 -14.22
C VAL A 430 -29.57 14.37 -15.24
N GLY A 431 -28.28 14.72 -15.38
CA GLY A 431 -27.82 15.67 -16.39
C GLY A 431 -28.07 15.17 -17.83
N ALA A 432 -27.92 13.87 -18.07
CA ALA A 432 -28.26 13.27 -19.36
C ALA A 432 -29.78 13.36 -19.66
N GLU A 433 -30.65 13.09 -18.69
CA GLU A 433 -32.11 13.22 -18.85
C GLU A 433 -32.57 14.68 -19.06
N GLU A 434 -31.99 15.67 -18.38
CA GLU A 434 -32.28 17.10 -18.66
C GLU A 434 -31.73 17.58 -20.02
N SER A 435 -30.68 16.95 -20.55
CA SER A 435 -30.13 17.26 -21.88
C SER A 435 -30.91 16.61 -23.04
N ALA A 436 -31.82 15.67 -22.75
CA ALA A 436 -32.56 14.92 -23.75
C ALA A 436 -33.77 15.72 -24.30
N ASP A 437 -33.49 16.60 -25.27
CA ASP A 437 -34.50 17.43 -25.97
C ASP A 437 -35.72 16.57 -26.41
N PRO A 438 -36.94 16.86 -25.91
CA PRO A 438 -38.07 15.95 -26.02
C PRO A 438 -38.47 15.69 -27.48
N PRO A 439 -38.77 14.43 -27.86
CA PRO A 439 -38.88 14.03 -29.26
C PRO A 439 -39.93 14.85 -30.02
N ALA A 440 -39.46 15.62 -31.00
CA ALA A 440 -40.26 16.59 -31.74
C ALA A 440 -41.54 15.96 -32.29
N ARG A 441 -42.69 16.52 -31.90
CA ARG A 441 -44.00 16.04 -32.34
C ARG A 441 -44.13 16.18 -33.85
N ARG A 442 -44.14 15.05 -34.56
CA ARG A 442 -44.49 14.97 -35.99
C ARG A 442 -45.87 15.59 -36.22
N GLU A 443 -45.91 16.79 -36.80
CA GLU A 443 -47.16 17.39 -37.27
C GLU A 443 -47.71 16.58 -38.46
N ALA A 444 -48.88 15.97 -38.28
CA ALA A 444 -49.54 15.21 -39.32
C ALA A 444 -50.25 16.16 -40.31
N ARG A 445 -49.68 16.29 -41.51
CA ARG A 445 -50.25 17.05 -42.64
C ARG A 445 -51.64 16.47 -43.02
N PRO A 446 -52.74 17.25 -42.97
CA PRO A 446 -54.09 16.72 -43.18
C PRO A 446 -54.47 16.60 -44.66
N GLU A 447 -55.14 15.50 -45.02
CA GLU A 447 -55.83 15.34 -46.30
C GLU A 447 -57.33 15.77 -46.21
N PRO A 448 -57.95 16.25 -47.31
CA PRO A 448 -59.28 16.84 -47.25
C PRO A 448 -60.43 15.87 -47.58
N ARG A 449 -61.42 15.70 -46.68
CA ARG A 449 -62.73 15.08 -47.05
C ARG A 449 -63.96 15.60 -46.28
N ARG A 450 -64.73 16.45 -46.98
CA ARG A 450 -66.20 16.63 -47.00
C ARG A 450 -67.03 16.47 -45.69
N LYS A 451 -67.46 17.62 -45.17
CA LYS A 451 -68.84 17.99 -44.74
C LYS A 451 -69.75 16.91 -44.09
N SER A 452 -70.05 17.11 -42.81
CA SER A 452 -71.45 17.24 -42.32
C SER A 452 -71.51 18.00 -40.97
N THR A 453 -72.68 18.50 -40.61
CA THR A 453 -72.99 19.43 -39.49
C THR A 453 -74.46 19.24 -39.08
N PRO A 454 -74.96 19.78 -37.93
CA PRO A 454 -74.32 20.06 -36.63
C PRO A 454 -75.20 19.61 -35.41
N SER A 455 -74.69 19.69 -34.17
CA SER A 455 -75.43 19.96 -32.90
C SER A 455 -74.54 19.68 -31.67
N SER A 456 -74.63 20.34 -30.50
CA SER A 456 -74.98 21.73 -30.12
C SER A 456 -74.64 21.94 -28.61
N ARG A 457 -74.72 23.19 -28.09
CA ARG A 457 -74.63 23.61 -26.66
C ARG A 457 -73.18 23.60 -26.09
N LYS A 458 -72.66 24.70 -25.51
CA LYS A 458 -72.96 25.42 -24.23
C LYS A 458 -72.54 24.59 -22.98
N SER A 459 -71.89 25.13 -21.94
CA SER A 459 -71.58 26.53 -21.58
C SER A 459 -70.33 26.69 -20.67
N ALA A 460 -70.01 27.96 -20.35
CA ALA A 460 -68.98 28.49 -19.43
C ALA A 460 -68.83 27.77 -18.05
N ASN A 461 -67.70 27.90 -17.33
CA ASN A 461 -67.32 29.12 -16.59
C ASN A 461 -65.82 29.25 -16.23
N SER A 462 -65.41 30.49 -15.92
CA SER A 462 -64.22 30.88 -15.13
C SER A 462 -64.70 31.52 -13.81
N PRO A 463 -63.87 31.73 -12.75
CA PRO A 463 -63.07 32.97 -12.68
C PRO A 463 -61.75 32.94 -11.82
N HIS A 464 -60.90 33.97 -12.00
CA HIS A 464 -60.17 34.85 -11.03
C HIS A 464 -59.75 34.39 -9.59
N ARG A 465 -58.78 34.96 -8.85
CA ARG A 465 -57.74 36.08 -8.85
C ARG A 465 -56.87 35.85 -7.56
N HIS A 466 -55.78 36.51 -7.14
CA HIS A 466 -54.81 37.59 -7.51
C HIS A 466 -53.43 37.19 -6.87
N VAL A 467 -52.21 37.72 -7.06
CA VAL A 467 -51.57 39.05 -7.33
C VAL A 467 -51.31 39.97 -6.10
N SER A 468 -50.07 39.91 -5.58
CA SER A 468 -49.20 41.02 -5.08
C SER A 468 -47.92 40.41 -4.44
N SER A 469 -46.63 40.72 -4.69
CA SER A 469 -45.84 41.89 -5.16
C SER A 469 -45.10 42.64 -4.03
N GLY A 470 -43.77 42.46 -3.90
CA GLY A 470 -42.92 43.23 -2.97
C GLY A 470 -41.42 42.83 -2.94
N ARG A 471 -40.53 43.83 -3.04
CA ARG A 471 -39.04 43.84 -2.83
C ARG A 471 -38.73 45.17 -2.06
N PRO A 472 -37.52 45.49 -1.51
CA PRO A 472 -36.17 45.07 -1.91
C PRO A 472 -35.14 44.76 -0.78
N GLU A 473 -33.87 44.62 -1.18
CA GLU A 473 -32.58 44.50 -0.45
C GLU A 473 -32.04 45.85 0.16
N PRO A 474 -30.79 45.96 0.72
CA PRO A 474 -29.85 45.00 1.37
C PRO A 474 -29.19 45.57 2.68
N THR A 475 -28.23 44.86 3.33
CA THR A 475 -27.12 45.51 4.10
C THR A 475 -25.91 44.61 4.47
N ARG A 476 -24.75 45.22 4.80
CA ARG A 476 -23.47 44.57 5.23
C ARG A 476 -22.62 45.54 6.08
N PRO A 477 -21.94 45.09 7.16
CA PRO A 477 -20.53 45.46 7.44
C PRO A 477 -19.67 44.19 7.77
N LYS A 478 -18.34 44.07 7.58
CA LYS A 478 -17.15 44.88 7.96
C LYS A 478 -16.88 44.88 9.49
N GLN A 479 -15.65 44.79 10.04
CA GLN A 479 -14.30 44.54 9.50
C GLN A 479 -13.31 44.28 10.68
N ALA A 480 -12.13 43.68 10.44
CA ALA A 480 -10.94 43.86 11.27
C ALA A 480 -9.63 43.67 10.46
N LYS A 481 -8.56 44.40 10.84
CA LYS A 481 -7.18 44.25 10.34
C LYS A 481 -6.20 44.43 11.50
N VAL A 482 -5.06 43.74 11.45
CA VAL A 482 -3.85 44.07 12.24
C VAL A 482 -2.67 44.20 11.27
N ARG A 483 -1.61 44.90 11.68
CA ARG A 483 -0.56 45.46 10.81
C ARG A 483 0.86 45.00 11.20
N ASP A 484 1.72 45.03 10.18
CA ASP A 484 3.20 45.03 10.17
C ASP A 484 3.98 45.06 11.50
N ARG A 485 5.08 44.27 11.55
CA ARG A 485 6.32 44.77 12.16
C ARG A 485 7.61 44.19 11.54
N VAL A 486 8.14 44.89 10.54
CA VAL A 486 9.54 44.70 10.08
C VAL A 486 10.52 45.17 11.15
N ARG A 487 11.65 44.46 11.33
CA ARG A 487 12.80 45.00 12.10
C ARG A 487 14.13 44.60 11.45
N ARG A 488 14.92 45.60 11.04
CA ARG A 488 16.27 45.42 10.50
C ARG A 488 17.33 45.32 11.60
N ARG A 489 18.29 44.43 11.37
CA ARG A 489 19.71 44.40 11.77
C ARG A 489 20.39 43.60 10.61
N GLY A 490 21.54 43.93 10.02
CA GLY A 490 22.67 44.73 10.50
C GLY A 490 23.54 43.88 11.43
N GLY A 491 24.78 43.53 11.10
CA GLY A 491 25.63 43.85 9.95
C GLY A 491 27.02 43.24 10.20
N GLU A 492 27.84 43.13 9.15
CA GLU A 492 29.20 42.54 9.16
C GLU A 492 30.18 43.23 10.14
N PRO A 493 31.31 42.59 10.56
CA PRO A 493 32.31 42.05 9.63
C PRO A 493 33.04 40.73 9.97
N VAL A 494 33.57 40.14 8.89
CA VAL A 494 34.92 39.55 8.71
C VAL A 494 35.77 39.33 9.96
N ASN A 495 36.32 38.11 10.07
CA ASN A 495 37.65 37.88 10.67
C ASN A 495 38.51 37.06 9.69
N ARG A 496 39.79 37.40 9.56
CA ARG A 496 40.78 36.73 8.72
C ARG A 496 42.15 36.88 9.37
N GLU A 497 42.99 35.85 9.24
CA GLU A 497 44.37 35.75 9.77
C GLU A 497 44.43 35.56 11.30
N GLY A 498 45.36 34.70 11.73
CA GLY A 498 45.39 34.02 13.02
C GLY A 498 45.79 32.55 12.83
#